data_AF-A0A8I6SQW1-F1
#
_entry.id   AF-A0A8I6SQW1-F1
#
_cell.length_a   1.000
_cell.length_b   1.000
_cell.length_c   1.000
_cell.angle_alpha   90.00
_cell.angle_beta   90.00
_cell.angle_gamma   90.00
#
_symmetry.space_group_name_H-M   'P 1'
#
loop_
_entity.id
_entity.type
_entity.pdbx_description
1 polymer ?
#
loop_
_entity_poly.entity_id
_entity_poly.type
_entity_poly.pdbx_seq_one_letter_code
_entity_poly.pdbx_strand_id
1 'polypeptide(L)'
;MRSSRLFLVPLLFIFFRTSRSNVYNVLDSLHSMLNYYSTHPDTVDHNLIFGVLIVKGEIGALKTYDDEEIKSQIVSILELCDKLLEKHPFDWSVTKYASFFMDKLSEGKDTENHLLKTSAIDYSVNEYLEYGSPSRSDSDMCLLGMLIDGEFKTECETIEKDPNAKGYTLIHQAIYFTLKSYLDEKEIQSSREIVHSLCERILTENRQIMKNGFPLKLQDLFVEQVAVCGLNQYREFLTDSTLRMILSLQTSRGCFAMREKQKHLQVNCQTHLSAVCSAALSNFLQYKLKAGAT
;
A
#
# COMPACT_ATOMS: atom_id res chain seq x y z
N MET A 1 49.36 20.77 14.47
CA MET A 1 48.12 20.91 13.67
C MET A 1 47.18 19.78 14.06
N ARG A 2 46.05 20.11 14.69
CA ARG A 2 45.13 19.19 15.36
C ARG A 2 43.89 18.97 14.48
N SER A 3 43.52 17.69 14.36
CA SER A 3 42.16 17.13 14.31
C SER A 3 41.13 17.66 13.29
N SER A 4 40.84 16.84 12.29
CA SER A 4 39.56 16.85 11.53
C SER A 4 39.13 15.41 11.21
N ARG A 5 38.83 14.61 12.24
CA ARG A 5 38.15 13.30 12.07
C ARG A 5 37.21 13.05 13.25
N LEU A 6 36.09 13.77 13.33
CA LEU A 6 35.09 13.53 14.37
C LEU A 6 33.74 14.20 14.03
N PHE A 7 33.13 13.89 12.89
CA PHE A 7 31.74 14.31 12.62
C PHE A 7 30.87 13.31 11.84
N LEU A 8 31.39 12.16 11.37
CA LEU A 8 30.56 11.19 10.63
C LEU A 8 29.82 10.15 11.51
N VAL A 9 30.24 9.94 12.76
CA VAL A 9 29.68 8.90 13.65
C VAL A 9 28.29 9.24 14.21
N PRO A 10 27.97 10.49 14.62
CA PRO A 10 26.66 10.78 15.21
C PRO A 10 25.50 10.61 14.24
N LEU A 11 25.71 10.95 12.95
CA LEU A 11 24.69 10.88 11.92
C LEU A 11 24.26 9.45 11.65
N LEU A 12 25.21 8.52 11.46
CA LEU A 12 24.90 7.11 11.24
C LEU A 12 24.12 6.52 12.42
N PHE A 13 24.53 6.78 13.67
CA PHE A 13 23.79 6.32 14.84
C PHE A 13 22.36 6.87 14.93
N ILE A 14 22.15 8.13 14.56
CA ILE A 14 20.80 8.74 14.52
C ILE A 14 19.96 8.06 13.43
N PHE A 15 20.49 7.90 12.21
CA PHE A 15 19.79 7.26 11.09
C PHE A 15 19.40 5.80 11.38
N PHE A 16 20.31 5.00 11.96
CA PHE A 16 20.02 3.62 12.34
C PHE A 16 18.95 3.55 13.44
N ARG A 17 19.00 4.46 14.43
CA ARG A 17 18.00 4.51 15.52
C ARG A 17 16.62 4.93 15.02
N THR A 18 16.54 5.90 14.11
CA THR A 18 15.26 6.33 13.52
C THR A 18 14.69 5.28 12.58
N SER A 19 15.52 4.61 11.78
CA SER A 19 15.09 3.54 10.88
C SER A 19 14.51 2.35 11.67
N ARG A 20 15.24 1.90 12.71
CA ARG A 20 14.78 0.82 13.59
C ARG A 20 13.50 1.19 14.35
N SER A 21 13.40 2.42 14.87
CA SER A 21 12.16 2.89 15.50
C SER A 21 10.98 2.89 14.53
N ASN A 22 11.20 3.23 13.25
CA ASN A 22 10.13 3.21 12.24
C ASN A 22 9.65 1.79 11.93
N VAL A 23 10.53 0.77 11.96
CA VAL A 23 10.14 -0.64 11.79
C VAL A 23 9.16 -1.08 12.87
N TYR A 24 9.47 -0.85 14.15
CA TYR A 24 8.57 -1.21 15.24
C TYR A 24 7.25 -0.44 15.19
N ASN A 25 7.28 0.86 14.89
CA ASN A 25 6.06 1.65 14.71
C ASN A 25 5.14 1.07 13.62
N VAL A 26 5.72 0.54 12.53
CA VAL A 26 4.96 -0.10 11.45
C VAL A 26 4.37 -1.44 11.92
N LEU A 27 5.16 -2.28 12.59
CA LEU A 27 4.72 -3.56 13.13
C LEU A 27 3.59 -3.39 14.16
N ASP A 28 3.77 -2.48 15.13
CA ASP A 28 2.76 -2.15 16.14
C ASP A 28 1.46 -1.65 15.51
N SER A 29 1.59 -0.82 14.46
CA SER A 29 0.46 -0.25 13.75
C SER A 29 -0.36 -1.32 13.01
N LEU A 30 0.32 -2.24 12.30
CA LEU A 30 -0.30 -3.37 11.62
C LEU A 30 -0.97 -4.34 12.60
N HIS A 31 -0.26 -4.72 13.66
CA HIS A 31 -0.80 -5.60 14.70
C HIS A 31 -2.06 -4.99 15.35
N SER A 32 -2.02 -3.71 15.70
CA SER A 32 -3.15 -3.00 16.31
C SER A 32 -4.38 -2.95 15.40
N MET A 33 -4.18 -2.72 14.10
CA MET A 33 -5.25 -2.72 13.10
C MET A 33 -5.89 -4.10 12.98
N LEU A 34 -5.08 -5.14 12.79
CA LEU A 34 -5.58 -6.51 12.61
C LEU A 34 -6.28 -7.02 13.87
N ASN A 35 -5.77 -6.69 15.06
CA ASN A 35 -6.41 -7.03 16.33
C ASN A 35 -7.77 -6.31 16.50
N TYR A 36 -7.89 -5.05 16.08
CA TYR A 36 -9.16 -4.33 16.09
C TYR A 36 -10.21 -5.08 15.25
N TYR A 37 -9.92 -5.37 13.98
CA TYR A 37 -10.92 -6.04 13.13
C TYR A 37 -11.14 -7.51 13.49
N SER A 38 -10.15 -8.19 14.06
CA SER A 38 -10.33 -9.54 14.63
C SER A 38 -11.33 -9.59 15.78
N THR A 39 -11.58 -8.46 16.44
CA THR A 39 -12.54 -8.32 17.56
C THR A 39 -13.84 -7.60 17.14
N HIS A 40 -13.93 -7.11 15.90
CA HIS A 40 -15.09 -6.43 15.33
C HIS A 40 -15.47 -7.03 13.97
N PRO A 41 -15.78 -8.34 13.90
CA PRO A 41 -15.97 -9.05 12.63
C PRO A 41 -17.10 -8.46 11.76
N ASP A 42 -18.14 -7.89 12.37
CA ASP A 42 -19.27 -7.26 11.64
C ASP A 42 -18.88 -6.00 10.85
N THR A 43 -17.66 -5.47 11.06
CA THR A 43 -17.15 -4.28 10.37
C THR A 43 -16.20 -4.60 9.21
N VAL A 44 -15.91 -5.89 9.00
CA VAL A 44 -15.04 -6.38 7.94
C VAL A 44 -15.81 -6.40 6.62
N ASP A 45 -15.23 -5.79 5.58
CA ASP A 45 -15.77 -5.79 4.22
C ASP A 45 -14.74 -6.35 3.23
N HIS A 46 -15.12 -6.40 1.95
CA HIS A 46 -14.26 -6.89 0.88
C HIS A 46 -12.97 -6.06 0.71
N ASN A 47 -13.00 -4.76 1.00
CA ASN A 47 -11.82 -3.91 0.91
C ASN A 47 -10.79 -4.29 1.97
N LEU A 48 -11.25 -4.51 3.22
CA LEU A 48 -10.36 -4.94 4.28
C LEU A 48 -9.77 -6.32 4.01
N ILE A 49 -10.57 -7.27 3.52
CA ILE A 49 -10.06 -8.58 3.11
C ILE A 49 -8.94 -8.40 2.09
N PHE A 50 -9.16 -7.61 1.03
CA PHE A 50 -8.14 -7.37 0.02
C PHE A 50 -6.85 -6.77 0.61
N GLY A 51 -6.98 -5.78 1.49
CA GLY A 51 -5.85 -5.21 2.21
C GLY A 51 -5.10 -6.24 3.08
N VAL A 52 -5.83 -7.14 3.75
CA VAL A 52 -5.24 -8.22 4.56
C VAL A 52 -4.50 -9.25 3.70
N LEU A 53 -4.98 -9.57 2.50
CA LEU A 53 -4.26 -10.42 1.54
C LEU A 53 -2.92 -9.79 1.15
N ILE A 54 -2.91 -8.49 0.84
CA ILE A 54 -1.68 -7.76 0.52
C ILE A 54 -0.70 -7.78 1.71
N VAL A 55 -1.18 -7.49 2.91
CA VAL A 55 -0.37 -7.51 4.14
C VAL A 55 0.23 -8.90 4.35
N LYS A 56 -0.58 -9.97 4.27
CA LYS A 56 -0.14 -11.35 4.44
C LYS A 56 0.91 -11.75 3.39
N GLY A 57 0.72 -11.37 2.13
CA GLY A 57 1.67 -11.62 1.05
C GLY A 57 3.00 -10.88 1.24
N GLU A 58 2.96 -9.56 1.42
CA GLU A 58 4.17 -8.73 1.55
C GLU A 58 4.97 -9.07 2.83
N ILE A 59 4.29 -9.26 3.96
CA ILE A 59 4.96 -9.64 5.22
C ILE A 59 5.40 -11.10 5.20
N GLY A 60 4.70 -11.94 4.43
CA GLY A 60 5.09 -13.32 4.21
C GLY A 60 6.49 -13.47 3.60
N ALA A 61 6.95 -12.49 2.82
CA ALA A 61 8.33 -12.46 2.31
C ALA A 61 9.40 -12.25 3.39
N LEU A 62 9.01 -11.85 4.60
CA LEU A 62 9.91 -11.43 5.68
C LEU A 62 10.00 -12.47 6.82
N LYS A 63 9.38 -13.64 6.68
CA LYS A 63 9.34 -14.71 7.72
C LYS A 63 10.74 -15.22 8.11
N THR A 64 11.71 -15.06 7.22
CA THR A 64 13.10 -15.51 7.40
C THR A 64 14.03 -14.40 7.86
N TYR A 65 13.51 -13.25 8.30
CA TYR A 65 14.35 -12.15 8.79
C TYR A 65 15.12 -12.54 10.06
N ASP A 66 16.39 -12.14 10.15
CA ASP A 66 17.34 -12.63 11.17
C ASP A 66 17.09 -12.10 12.59
N ASP A 67 16.46 -10.93 12.73
CA ASP A 67 16.14 -10.37 14.05
C ASP A 67 14.92 -11.10 14.64
N GLU A 68 15.16 -11.94 15.66
CA GLU A 68 14.15 -12.79 16.30
C GLU A 68 12.98 -12.00 16.93
N GLU A 69 13.20 -10.76 17.37
CA GLU A 69 12.12 -9.93 17.91
C GLU A 69 11.19 -9.46 16.79
N ILE A 70 11.76 -8.95 15.70
CA ILE A 70 11.01 -8.54 14.50
C ILE A 70 10.28 -9.75 13.90
N LYS A 71 10.96 -10.88 13.81
CA LYS A 71 10.39 -12.14 13.30
C LYS A 71 9.21 -12.62 14.15
N SER A 72 9.30 -12.54 15.47
CA SER A 72 8.18 -12.90 16.36
C SER A 72 6.95 -12.00 16.12
N GLN A 73 7.14 -10.69 15.91
CA GLN A 73 6.05 -9.78 15.58
C GLN A 73 5.46 -10.06 14.20
N ILE A 74 6.30 -10.38 13.21
CA ILE A 74 5.86 -10.80 11.86
C ILE A 74 4.97 -12.04 11.94
N VAL A 75 5.39 -13.08 12.69
CA VAL A 75 4.60 -14.31 12.87
C VAL A 75 3.25 -13.99 13.52
N SER A 76 3.24 -13.18 14.58
CA SER A 76 2.00 -12.76 15.25
C SER A 76 1.04 -12.00 14.32
N ILE A 77 1.57 -11.12 13.46
CA ILE A 77 0.78 -10.42 12.44
C ILE A 77 0.18 -11.40 11.43
N LEU A 78 0.96 -12.38 10.96
CA LEU A 78 0.47 -13.40 10.01
C LEU A 78 -0.65 -14.26 10.63
N GLU A 79 -0.52 -14.65 11.90
CA GLU A 79 -1.57 -15.38 12.63
C GLU A 79 -2.87 -14.56 12.75
N LEU A 80 -2.77 -13.24 12.94
CA LEU A 80 -3.95 -12.35 12.94
C LEU A 80 -4.58 -12.23 11.55
N CYS A 81 -3.77 -12.19 10.48
CA CYS A 81 -4.29 -12.23 9.11
C CYS A 81 -5.07 -13.53 8.87
N ASP A 82 -4.51 -14.68 9.22
CA ASP A 82 -5.15 -15.99 9.07
C ASP A 82 -6.49 -16.03 9.81
N LYS A 83 -6.49 -15.61 11.08
CA LYS A 83 -7.70 -15.56 11.91
C LYS A 83 -8.80 -14.66 11.34
N LEU A 84 -8.43 -13.55 10.68
CA LEU A 84 -9.40 -12.62 10.09
C LEU A 84 -9.97 -13.19 8.79
N LEU A 85 -9.13 -13.76 7.94
CA LEU A 85 -9.53 -14.37 6.67
C LEU A 85 -10.45 -15.58 6.88
N GLU A 86 -10.04 -16.56 7.70
CA GLU A 86 -10.79 -17.81 7.92
C GLU A 86 -12.21 -17.60 8.47
N LYS A 87 -12.45 -16.48 9.16
CA LYS A 87 -13.74 -16.16 9.78
C LYS A 87 -14.71 -15.46 8.84
N HIS A 88 -14.27 -15.06 7.65
CA HIS A 88 -15.05 -14.18 6.79
C HIS A 88 -15.61 -14.92 5.56
N PRO A 89 -16.88 -14.70 5.18
CA PRO A 89 -17.46 -15.32 3.97
C PRO A 89 -16.78 -14.87 2.67
N PHE A 90 -16.03 -13.77 2.72
CA PHE A 90 -15.22 -13.29 1.62
C PHE A 90 -13.76 -13.73 1.76
N ASP A 91 -13.46 -14.87 2.37
CA ASP A 91 -12.09 -15.39 2.37
C ASP A 91 -11.63 -15.68 0.93
N TRP A 92 -11.11 -14.66 0.25
CA TRP A 92 -10.61 -14.84 -1.10
C TRP A 92 -9.29 -15.58 -1.10
N SER A 93 -8.61 -15.73 0.05
CA SER A 93 -7.35 -16.48 0.12
C SER A 93 -7.51 -17.95 -0.27
N VAL A 94 -8.73 -18.50 -0.22
CA VAL A 94 -9.03 -19.85 -0.71
C VAL A 94 -9.26 -19.93 -2.22
N THR A 95 -9.41 -18.79 -2.90
CA THR A 95 -9.51 -18.76 -4.37
C THR A 95 -8.14 -18.97 -4.99
N LYS A 96 -8.11 -19.68 -6.12
CA LYS A 96 -6.85 -20.00 -6.81
C LYS A 96 -6.03 -18.76 -7.14
N TYR A 97 -6.67 -17.72 -7.68
CA TYR A 97 -5.95 -16.55 -8.19
C TYR A 97 -5.54 -15.59 -7.09
N ALA A 98 -6.38 -15.33 -6.08
CA ALA A 98 -5.94 -14.51 -4.96
C ALA A 98 -4.86 -15.21 -4.12
N SER A 99 -4.92 -16.54 -3.92
CA SER A 99 -3.81 -17.28 -3.31
C SER A 99 -2.53 -17.13 -4.12
N PHE A 100 -2.61 -17.33 -5.44
CA PHE A 100 -1.47 -17.17 -6.34
C PHE A 100 -0.87 -15.76 -6.28
N PHE A 101 -1.72 -14.73 -6.25
CA PHE A 101 -1.28 -13.35 -6.04
C PHE A 101 -0.52 -13.17 -4.71
N MET A 102 -1.07 -13.67 -3.59
CA MET A 102 -0.38 -13.59 -2.29
C MET A 102 0.96 -14.34 -2.28
N ASP A 103 1.02 -15.51 -2.91
CA ASP A 103 2.25 -16.30 -3.01
C ASP A 103 3.31 -15.52 -3.79
N LYS A 104 2.93 -14.89 -4.90
CA LYS A 104 3.82 -14.03 -5.68
C LYS A 104 4.29 -12.79 -4.91
N LEU A 105 3.47 -12.21 -4.05
CA LEU A 105 3.92 -11.16 -3.13
C LEU A 105 4.95 -11.68 -2.12
N SER A 106 4.76 -12.92 -1.65
CA SER A 106 5.63 -13.58 -0.65
C SER A 106 6.98 -14.03 -1.21
N GLU A 107 7.09 -14.26 -2.52
CA GLU A 107 8.36 -14.61 -3.19
C GLU A 107 9.38 -13.46 -3.15
N GLY A 108 8.96 -12.24 -2.82
CA GLY A 108 9.78 -11.05 -2.90
C GLY A 108 9.90 -10.52 -4.34
N LYS A 109 10.46 -9.33 -4.50
CA LYS A 109 10.57 -8.64 -5.79
C LYS A 109 12.01 -8.26 -6.02
N ASP A 110 12.51 -8.53 -7.22
CA ASP A 110 13.78 -7.98 -7.67
C ASP A 110 13.64 -6.45 -7.70
N THR A 111 14.56 -5.77 -7.02
CA THR A 111 14.57 -4.31 -6.94
C THR A 111 15.15 -3.74 -8.22
N GLU A 112 14.34 -3.68 -9.27
CA GLU A 112 14.68 -2.82 -10.40
C GLU A 112 14.54 -1.36 -9.96
N ASN A 113 15.66 -0.66 -9.87
CA ASN A 113 15.69 0.78 -9.53
C ASN A 113 15.24 1.63 -10.72
N HIS A 114 13.94 1.61 -11.01
CA HIS A 114 13.34 2.55 -11.95
C HIS A 114 12.93 3.83 -11.22
N LEU A 115 13.62 4.92 -11.52
CA LEU A 115 13.25 6.24 -11.02
C LEU A 115 12.02 6.74 -11.77
N LEU A 116 10.99 7.12 -11.02
CA LEU A 116 9.82 7.76 -11.60
C LEU A 116 10.14 9.21 -11.99
N LYS A 117 9.74 9.61 -13.19
CA LYS A 117 9.74 11.02 -13.58
C LYS A 117 8.42 11.64 -13.21
N THR A 118 8.45 12.88 -12.76
CA THR A 118 7.25 13.68 -12.55
C THR A 118 7.14 14.75 -13.60
N SER A 119 5.93 14.95 -14.10
CA SER A 119 5.59 16.07 -14.98
C SER A 119 4.80 17.11 -14.19
N ALA A 120 4.62 18.31 -14.75
CA ALA A 120 3.63 19.23 -14.20
C ALA A 120 2.22 18.74 -14.59
N ILE A 121 1.28 18.73 -13.65
CA ILE A 121 -0.16 18.62 -13.96
C ILE A 121 -0.77 20.02 -13.97
N ASP A 122 -1.67 20.26 -14.93
CA ASP A 122 -2.37 21.52 -15.16
C ASP A 122 -3.72 21.60 -14.42
N TYR A 123 -4.05 20.57 -13.63
CA TYR A 123 -5.28 20.49 -12.85
C TYR A 123 -5.02 20.39 -11.35
N SER A 124 -6.06 20.71 -10.58
CA SER A 124 -6.11 20.48 -9.15
C SER A 124 -6.72 19.10 -8.90
N VAL A 125 -5.97 18.16 -8.32
CA VAL A 125 -6.50 16.82 -7.95
C VAL A 125 -7.80 16.93 -7.15
N ASN A 126 -7.90 17.99 -6.37
CA ASN A 126 -9.06 18.28 -5.56
C ASN A 126 -10.37 18.55 -6.35
N GLU A 127 -10.26 19.00 -7.60
CA GLU A 127 -11.39 19.28 -8.48
C GLU A 127 -11.75 18.08 -9.37
N TYR A 128 -10.84 17.10 -9.46
CA TYR A 128 -10.91 15.95 -10.35
C TYR A 128 -10.63 14.65 -9.57
N LEU A 129 -11.38 14.45 -8.48
CA LEU A 129 -11.26 13.26 -7.63
C LEU A 129 -11.62 11.96 -8.37
N GLU A 130 -12.59 12.02 -9.26
CA GLU A 130 -13.03 10.93 -10.13
C GLU A 130 -13.25 11.52 -11.52
N TYR A 131 -12.35 11.22 -12.46
CA TYR A 131 -12.42 11.75 -13.81
C TYR A 131 -11.81 10.75 -14.78
N GLY A 132 -12.48 10.54 -15.91
CA GLY A 132 -12.12 9.52 -16.90
C GLY A 132 -12.80 8.17 -16.63
N SER A 133 -12.24 7.10 -17.19
CA SER A 133 -12.63 5.72 -16.90
C SER A 133 -11.48 4.92 -16.27
N PRO A 134 -11.76 3.88 -15.47
CA PRO A 134 -13.09 3.36 -15.11
C PRO A 134 -13.78 4.18 -14.00
N SER A 135 -15.08 3.93 -13.79
CA SER A 135 -15.66 4.22 -12.47
C SER A 135 -15.14 3.22 -11.44
N ARG A 136 -15.19 3.55 -10.15
CA ARG A 136 -14.75 2.63 -9.08
C ARG A 136 -15.48 1.28 -9.16
N SER A 137 -16.79 1.31 -9.35
CA SER A 137 -17.60 0.09 -9.47
C SER A 137 -17.25 -0.74 -10.70
N ASP A 138 -16.92 -0.13 -11.84
CA ASP A 138 -16.53 -0.87 -13.04
C ASP A 138 -15.18 -1.56 -12.82
N SER A 139 -14.23 -0.83 -12.22
CA SER A 139 -12.92 -1.38 -11.86
C SER A 139 -13.05 -2.52 -10.86
N ASP A 140 -13.81 -2.34 -9.76
CA ASP A 140 -14.00 -3.36 -8.74
C ASP A 140 -14.54 -4.67 -9.34
N MET A 141 -15.49 -4.59 -10.26
CA MET A 141 -15.99 -5.76 -10.99
C MET A 141 -14.88 -6.46 -11.78
N CYS A 142 -14.01 -5.70 -12.46
CA CYS A 142 -12.87 -6.22 -13.20
C CYS A 142 -11.81 -6.85 -12.29
N LEU A 143 -11.50 -6.21 -11.16
CA LEU A 143 -10.56 -6.71 -10.17
C LEU A 143 -11.04 -8.03 -9.55
N LEU A 144 -12.31 -8.10 -9.17
CA LEU A 144 -12.92 -9.32 -8.62
C LEU A 144 -12.93 -10.46 -9.63
N GLY A 145 -13.24 -10.18 -10.90
CA GLY A 145 -13.16 -11.16 -11.97
C GLY A 145 -11.76 -11.77 -12.12
N MET A 146 -10.70 -10.97 -11.99
CA MET A 146 -9.31 -11.49 -12.00
C MET A 146 -8.96 -12.27 -10.74
N LEU A 147 -9.32 -11.77 -9.56
CA LEU A 147 -8.91 -12.37 -8.27
C LEU A 147 -9.67 -13.65 -7.92
N ILE A 148 -10.93 -13.74 -8.31
CA ILE A 148 -11.80 -14.88 -7.97
C ILE A 148 -11.82 -15.88 -9.12
N ASP A 149 -12.07 -15.40 -10.34
CA ASP A 149 -12.35 -16.26 -11.50
C ASP A 149 -11.16 -16.39 -12.47
N GLY A 150 -10.18 -15.49 -12.38
CA GLY A 150 -9.05 -15.42 -13.31
C GLY A 150 -9.45 -14.91 -14.70
N GLU A 151 -10.51 -14.10 -14.76
CA GLU A 151 -11.04 -13.57 -16.01
C GLU A 151 -10.38 -12.24 -16.40
N PHE A 152 -9.57 -12.26 -17.46
CA PHE A 152 -8.97 -11.08 -18.08
C PHE A 152 -9.82 -10.59 -19.25
N LYS A 153 -10.94 -9.92 -18.95
CA LYS A 153 -11.86 -9.41 -19.96
C LYS A 153 -11.27 -8.24 -20.75
N THR A 154 -11.38 -8.28 -22.08
CA THR A 154 -10.91 -7.20 -22.96
C THR A 154 -11.65 -5.89 -22.69
N GLU A 155 -12.93 -5.96 -22.31
CA GLU A 155 -13.74 -4.80 -21.94
C GLU A 155 -13.17 -4.10 -20.71
N CYS A 156 -12.73 -4.87 -19.71
CA CYS A 156 -12.06 -4.35 -18.52
C CYS A 156 -10.77 -3.64 -18.90
N GLU A 157 -9.92 -4.28 -19.69
CA GLU A 157 -8.67 -3.65 -20.11
C GLU A 157 -8.87 -2.37 -20.93
N THR A 158 -9.96 -2.30 -21.70
CA THR A 158 -10.29 -1.12 -22.50
C THR A 158 -10.62 0.09 -21.62
N ILE A 159 -11.45 -0.10 -20.59
CA ILE A 159 -11.84 1.00 -19.69
C ILE A 159 -10.71 1.40 -18.73
N GLU A 160 -9.81 0.46 -18.41
CA GLU A 160 -8.64 0.66 -17.53
C GLU A 160 -7.47 1.37 -18.23
N LYS A 161 -7.59 1.68 -19.52
CA LYS A 161 -6.54 2.33 -20.33
C LYS A 161 -6.86 3.77 -20.71
N ASP A 162 -7.77 4.46 -20.02
CA ASP A 162 -8.08 5.87 -20.33
C ASP A 162 -6.91 6.79 -19.94
N PRO A 163 -6.23 7.42 -20.92
CA PRO A 163 -5.12 8.32 -20.64
C PRO A 163 -5.52 9.60 -19.91
N ASN A 164 -6.82 9.91 -19.82
CA ASN A 164 -7.32 11.11 -19.16
C ASN A 164 -7.67 10.89 -17.69
N ALA A 165 -7.53 9.66 -17.18
CA ALA A 165 -7.90 9.32 -15.80
C ALA A 165 -7.18 10.20 -14.75
N LYS A 166 -7.90 10.58 -13.69
CA LYS A 166 -7.37 11.36 -12.55
C LYS A 166 -7.92 10.83 -11.23
N GLY A 167 -7.21 11.10 -10.14
CA GLY A 167 -7.64 10.76 -8.79
C GLY A 167 -7.94 9.27 -8.63
N TYR A 168 -9.10 8.94 -8.07
CA TYR A 168 -9.57 7.57 -7.86
C TYR A 168 -9.62 6.76 -9.16
N THR A 169 -10.06 7.36 -10.26
CA THR A 169 -10.07 6.68 -11.57
C THR A 169 -8.65 6.27 -11.99
N LEU A 170 -7.65 7.14 -11.78
CA LEU A 170 -6.27 6.86 -12.15
C LEU A 170 -5.63 5.76 -11.29
N ILE A 171 -5.88 5.77 -9.98
CA ILE A 171 -5.33 4.75 -9.09
C ILE A 171 -5.97 3.39 -9.32
N HIS A 172 -7.26 3.33 -9.66
CA HIS A 172 -7.94 2.09 -10.03
C HIS A 172 -7.34 1.43 -11.29
N GLN A 173 -6.96 2.22 -12.32
CA GLN A 173 -6.16 1.70 -13.44
C GLN A 173 -4.85 1.06 -12.99
N ALA A 174 -4.16 1.71 -12.05
CA ALA A 174 -2.91 1.18 -11.53
C ALA A 174 -3.13 -0.12 -10.73
N ILE A 175 -4.22 -0.24 -9.97
CA ILE A 175 -4.58 -1.49 -9.27
C ILE A 175 -4.82 -2.61 -10.28
N TYR A 176 -5.60 -2.35 -11.34
CA TYR A 176 -5.89 -3.34 -12.37
C TYR A 176 -4.62 -3.90 -13.01
N PHE A 177 -3.75 -3.02 -13.53
CA PHE A 177 -2.51 -3.48 -14.16
C PHE A 177 -1.49 -4.04 -13.17
N THR A 178 -1.54 -3.62 -11.91
CA THR A 178 -0.74 -4.25 -10.85
C THR A 178 -1.16 -5.72 -10.71
N LEU A 179 -2.45 -6.00 -10.48
CA LEU A 179 -2.94 -7.37 -10.37
C LEU A 179 -2.66 -8.19 -11.63
N LYS A 180 -2.91 -7.62 -12.81
CA LYS A 180 -2.63 -8.29 -14.08
C LYS A 180 -1.14 -8.65 -14.21
N SER A 181 -0.23 -7.79 -13.76
CA SER A 181 1.21 -8.09 -13.77
C SER A 181 1.65 -9.24 -12.85
N TYR A 182 0.81 -9.61 -11.88
CA TYR A 182 1.03 -10.77 -11.01
C TYR A 182 0.32 -12.03 -11.51
N LEU A 183 -0.85 -11.87 -12.10
CA LEU A 183 -1.75 -12.98 -12.40
C LEU A 183 -1.65 -13.48 -13.85
N ASP A 184 -1.28 -12.61 -14.80
CA ASP A 184 -1.14 -12.95 -16.22
C ASP A 184 0.33 -13.06 -16.61
N GLU A 185 0.85 -14.29 -16.56
CA GLU A 185 2.24 -14.59 -16.88
C GLU A 185 2.67 -14.16 -18.30
N LYS A 186 1.72 -14.02 -19.24
CA LYS A 186 2.01 -13.65 -20.63
C LYS A 186 2.17 -12.14 -20.81
N GLU A 187 1.59 -11.35 -19.92
CA GLU A 187 1.50 -9.89 -20.02
C GLU A 187 2.18 -9.17 -18.84
N ILE A 188 3.05 -9.85 -18.11
CA ILE A 188 3.79 -9.28 -16.98
C ILE A 188 4.51 -7.99 -17.40
N GLN A 189 5.31 -8.04 -18.46
CA GLN A 189 6.16 -6.91 -18.87
C GLN A 189 5.34 -5.73 -19.36
N SER A 190 4.36 -5.95 -20.23
CA SER A 190 3.47 -4.90 -20.72
C SER A 190 2.66 -4.26 -19.58
N SER A 191 2.17 -5.07 -18.64
CA SER A 191 1.45 -4.57 -17.47
C SER A 191 2.35 -3.74 -16.56
N ARG A 192 3.60 -4.17 -16.32
CA ARG A 192 4.58 -3.40 -15.54
C ARG A 192 4.92 -2.05 -16.19
N GLU A 193 5.07 -2.01 -17.50
CA GLU A 193 5.30 -0.76 -18.25
C GLU A 193 4.11 0.21 -18.13
N ILE A 194 2.88 -0.31 -18.18
CA ILE A 194 1.68 0.49 -17.94
C ILE A 194 1.66 1.00 -16.49
N VAL A 195 1.90 0.13 -15.51
CA VAL A 195 1.99 0.54 -14.08
C VAL A 195 3.06 1.60 -13.87
N HIS A 196 4.21 1.51 -14.55
CA HIS A 196 5.25 2.54 -14.49
C HIS A 196 4.73 3.91 -14.93
N SER A 197 4.13 3.98 -16.13
CA SER A 197 3.54 5.22 -16.66
C SER A 197 2.43 5.78 -15.76
N LEU A 198 1.58 4.90 -15.21
CA LEU A 198 0.54 5.30 -14.26
C LEU A 198 1.14 5.85 -12.96
N CYS A 199 2.15 5.19 -12.39
CA CYS A 199 2.78 5.64 -11.16
C CYS A 199 3.59 6.95 -11.33
N GLU A 200 4.11 7.27 -12.51
CA GLU A 200 4.67 8.60 -12.81
C GLU A 200 3.60 9.71 -12.70
N ARG A 201 2.41 9.47 -13.25
CA ARG A 201 1.26 10.40 -13.15
C ARG A 201 0.77 10.51 -11.71
N ILE A 202 0.58 9.37 -11.04
CA ILE A 202 0.14 9.29 -9.65
C ILE A 202 1.12 9.99 -8.71
N LEU A 203 2.44 9.86 -8.94
CA LEU A 203 3.45 10.54 -8.11
C LEU A 203 3.30 12.06 -8.18
N THR A 204 2.87 12.58 -9.33
CA THR A 204 2.61 14.01 -9.50
C THR A 204 1.39 14.44 -8.68
N GLU A 205 0.28 13.71 -8.75
CA GLU A 205 -0.91 13.95 -7.91
C GLU A 205 -0.56 13.87 -6.41
N ASN A 206 0.15 12.82 -6.02
CA ASN A 206 0.55 12.53 -4.64
C ASN A 206 1.37 13.68 -4.04
N ARG A 207 2.34 14.21 -4.81
CA ARG A 207 3.14 15.37 -4.41
C ARG A 207 2.31 16.64 -4.32
N GLN A 208 1.32 16.83 -5.19
CA GLN A 208 0.39 17.97 -5.09
C GLN A 208 -0.45 17.87 -3.80
N ILE A 209 -0.96 16.69 -3.45
CA ILE A 209 -1.70 16.45 -2.20
C ILE A 209 -0.84 16.80 -0.98
N MET A 210 0.40 16.33 -0.95
CA MET A 210 1.34 16.63 0.15
C MET A 210 1.67 18.12 0.25
N LYS A 211 1.95 18.77 -0.89
CA LYS A 211 2.24 20.20 -0.94
C LYS A 211 1.07 21.05 -0.44
N ASN A 212 -0.17 20.58 -0.68
CA ASN A 212 -1.39 21.23 -0.23
C ASN A 212 -1.74 20.93 1.24
N GLY A 213 -0.82 20.33 2.00
CA GLY A 213 -0.97 20.10 3.44
C GLY A 213 -1.86 18.91 3.78
N PHE A 214 -1.94 17.91 2.90
CA PHE A 214 -2.68 16.67 3.13
C PHE A 214 -4.16 16.89 3.52
N PRO A 215 -4.93 17.57 2.63
CA PRO A 215 -6.31 17.95 2.91
C PRO A 215 -7.18 16.72 3.14
N LEU A 216 -8.14 16.85 4.07
CA LEU A 216 -9.01 15.79 4.55
C LEU A 216 -9.55 14.87 3.45
N LYS A 217 -10.15 15.46 2.42
CA LYS A 217 -10.80 14.75 1.31
C LYS A 217 -9.85 14.00 0.38
N LEU A 218 -8.54 14.22 0.49
CA LEU A 218 -7.52 13.56 -0.34
C LEU A 218 -6.71 12.54 0.47
N GLN A 219 -7.00 12.36 1.76
CA GLN A 219 -6.21 11.48 2.61
C GLN A 219 -6.31 10.02 2.18
N ASP A 220 -7.53 9.57 1.89
CA ASP A 220 -7.80 8.21 1.43
C ASP A 220 -7.11 7.94 0.08
N LEU A 221 -7.38 8.76 -0.94
CA LEU A 221 -6.68 8.70 -2.24
C LEU A 221 -5.15 8.70 -2.09
N PHE A 222 -4.59 9.59 -1.28
CA PHE A 222 -3.14 9.65 -1.08
C PHE A 222 -2.57 8.35 -0.52
N VAL A 223 -3.25 7.72 0.45
CA VAL A 223 -2.79 6.47 1.04
C VAL A 223 -2.92 5.33 0.02
N GLU A 224 -4.00 5.28 -0.75
CA GLU A 224 -4.20 4.32 -1.81
C GLU A 224 -3.09 4.40 -2.87
N GLN A 225 -2.74 5.61 -3.29
CA GLN A 225 -1.61 5.87 -4.19
C GLN A 225 -0.28 5.32 -3.64
N VAL A 226 -0.02 5.50 -2.35
CA VAL A 226 1.18 4.96 -1.67
C VAL A 226 1.12 3.45 -1.57
N ALA A 227 -0.06 2.88 -1.29
CA ALA A 227 -0.25 1.43 -1.20
C ALA A 227 0.04 0.75 -2.54
N VAL A 228 -0.51 1.25 -3.64
CA VAL A 228 -0.38 0.60 -4.95
C VAL A 228 0.99 0.84 -5.57
N CYS A 229 1.47 2.08 -5.66
CA CYS A 229 2.77 2.35 -6.27
C CYS A 229 3.94 1.89 -5.37
N GLY A 230 3.75 1.90 -4.04
CA GLY A 230 4.70 1.29 -3.11
C GLY A 230 4.78 -0.23 -3.25
N LEU A 231 3.65 -0.90 -3.51
CA LEU A 231 3.63 -2.35 -3.78
C LEU A 231 4.50 -2.67 -5.01
N ASN A 232 4.43 -1.81 -6.03
CA ASN A 232 5.25 -1.89 -7.24
C ASN A 232 6.69 -1.35 -7.07
N GLN A 233 7.18 -1.22 -5.83
CA GLN A 233 8.58 -0.87 -5.49
C GLN A 233 9.02 0.56 -5.89
N TYR A 234 8.09 1.47 -6.15
CA TYR A 234 8.44 2.87 -6.39
C TYR A 234 8.70 3.61 -5.07
N ARG A 235 9.99 3.66 -4.70
CA ARG A 235 10.48 4.22 -3.43
C ARG A 235 10.16 5.70 -3.22
N GLU A 236 9.83 6.44 -4.28
CA GLU A 236 9.40 7.85 -4.23
C GLU A 236 8.15 8.04 -3.38
N PHE A 237 7.32 7.00 -3.23
CA PHE A 237 6.16 6.98 -2.33
C PHE A 237 6.55 6.61 -0.89
N LEU A 238 7.65 5.87 -0.69
CA LEU A 238 8.05 5.28 0.58
C LEU A 238 8.99 6.18 1.40
N THR A 239 8.67 7.47 1.49
CA THR A 239 9.46 8.43 2.27
C THR A 239 9.07 8.42 3.76
N ASP A 240 9.99 8.82 4.65
CA ASP A 240 9.66 8.98 6.07
C ASP A 240 8.56 10.04 6.31
N SER A 241 8.41 11.02 5.42
CA SER A 241 7.33 12.00 5.52
C SER A 241 5.97 11.38 5.24
N THR A 242 5.90 10.52 4.24
CA THR A 242 4.72 9.71 3.92
C THR A 242 4.38 8.76 5.06
N LEU A 243 5.38 8.03 5.59
CA LEU A 243 5.17 7.10 6.70
C LEU A 243 4.58 7.80 7.92
N ARG A 244 5.15 8.94 8.32
CA ARG A 244 4.61 9.73 9.44
C ARG A 244 3.18 10.17 9.19
N MET A 245 2.83 10.51 7.96
CA MET A 245 1.47 10.91 7.62
C MET A 245 0.48 9.75 7.80
N ILE A 246 0.81 8.58 7.26
CA ILE A 246 -0.02 7.37 7.34
C ILE A 246 -0.18 6.91 8.79
N LEU A 247 0.91 6.81 9.55
CA LEU A 247 0.85 6.45 10.97
C LEU A 247 0.01 7.44 11.78
N SER A 248 0.00 8.72 11.37
CA SER A 248 -0.85 9.71 12.02
C SER A 248 -2.34 9.39 11.83
N LEU A 249 -2.77 8.72 10.77
CA LEU A 249 -4.18 8.36 10.56
C LEU A 249 -4.69 7.27 11.52
N GLN A 250 -3.80 6.58 12.23
CA GLN A 250 -4.21 5.56 13.19
C GLN A 250 -4.88 6.18 14.41
N THR A 251 -6.04 5.64 14.76
CA THR A 251 -6.80 6.04 15.95
C THR A 251 -6.27 5.33 17.19
N SER A 252 -6.69 5.79 18.38
CA SER A 252 -6.37 5.11 19.64
C SER A 252 -6.98 3.71 19.76
N ARG A 253 -7.88 3.30 18.84
CA ARG A 253 -8.46 1.95 18.79
C ARG A 253 -7.63 0.97 17.95
N GLY A 254 -6.60 1.45 17.26
CA GLY A 254 -5.74 0.64 16.37
C GLY A 254 -6.18 0.63 14.90
N CYS A 255 -7.43 0.98 14.59
CA CYS A 255 -7.88 1.17 13.21
C CYS A 255 -7.53 2.56 12.65
N PHE A 256 -7.84 2.83 11.38
CA PHE A 256 -7.55 4.12 10.73
C PHE A 256 -8.81 4.96 10.47
N ALA A 257 -8.66 6.28 10.56
CA ALA A 257 -9.72 7.24 10.22
C ALA A 257 -9.12 8.57 9.76
N MET A 258 -9.76 9.20 8.77
CA MET A 258 -9.41 10.54 8.31
C MET A 258 -9.38 11.57 9.46
N ARG A 259 -8.48 12.55 9.36
CA ARG A 259 -8.28 13.61 10.38
C ARG A 259 -8.20 15.00 9.79
N GLU A 260 -8.73 15.97 10.52
CA GLU A 260 -8.56 17.40 10.22
C GLU A 260 -7.80 18.08 11.35
N LYS A 261 -6.75 18.85 11.02
CA LYS A 261 -5.95 19.63 12.00
C LYS A 261 -5.54 18.82 13.23
N GLN A 262 -5.01 17.60 13.00
CA GLN A 262 -4.56 16.66 14.04
C GLN A 262 -5.66 16.08 14.94
N LYS A 263 -6.94 16.34 14.66
CA LYS A 263 -8.08 15.73 15.34
C LYS A 263 -8.78 14.76 14.38
N HIS A 264 -9.08 13.56 14.85
CA HIS A 264 -9.94 12.66 14.08
C HIS A 264 -11.36 13.23 14.06
N LEU A 265 -11.95 13.34 12.87
CA LEU A 265 -13.32 13.84 12.69
C LEU A 265 -14.36 12.83 13.14
N GLN A 266 -14.01 11.55 13.05
CA GLN A 266 -14.81 10.44 13.54
C GLN A 266 -13.91 9.57 14.39
N VAL A 267 -14.37 9.20 15.59
CA VAL A 267 -13.76 8.12 16.39
C VAL A 267 -14.01 6.75 15.73
N ASN A 268 -14.87 6.73 14.71
CA ASN A 268 -15.25 5.53 13.98
C ASN A 268 -14.20 5.17 12.94
N CYS A 269 -13.83 3.90 12.95
CA CYS A 269 -12.91 3.31 12.00
C CYS A 269 -13.48 3.34 10.59
N GLN A 270 -12.61 3.60 9.61
CA GLN A 270 -12.94 3.52 8.20
C GLN A 270 -12.28 2.27 7.63
N THR A 271 -13.11 1.30 7.24
CA THR A 271 -12.67 -0.02 6.79
C THR A 271 -11.78 0.08 5.54
N HIS A 272 -12.23 0.78 4.51
CA HIS A 272 -11.43 1.05 3.30
C HIS A 272 -10.08 1.71 3.62
N LEU A 273 -10.09 2.82 4.37
CA LEU A 273 -8.86 3.53 4.76
C LEU A 273 -7.91 2.62 5.55
N SER A 274 -8.44 1.78 6.43
CA SER A 274 -7.63 0.83 7.21
C SER A 274 -6.95 -0.19 6.31
N ALA A 275 -7.64 -0.68 5.28
CA ALA A 275 -7.11 -1.62 4.30
C ALA A 275 -5.93 -1.02 3.51
N VAL A 276 -6.12 0.18 2.96
CA VAL A 276 -5.06 0.85 2.19
C VAL A 276 -3.92 1.33 3.07
N CYS A 277 -4.18 1.78 4.31
CA CYS A 277 -3.13 2.11 5.27
C CYS A 277 -2.27 0.88 5.60
N SER A 278 -2.87 -0.27 5.86
CA SER A 278 -2.09 -1.47 6.18
C SER A 278 -1.29 -2.00 4.99
N ALA A 279 -1.86 -1.96 3.78
CA ALA A 279 -1.13 -2.31 2.56
C ALA A 279 0.07 -1.36 2.32
N ALA A 280 -0.11 -0.05 2.53
CA ALA A 280 1.00 0.89 2.48
C ALA A 280 2.06 0.61 3.55
N LEU A 281 1.65 0.31 4.79
CA LEU A 281 2.54 0.00 5.90
C LEU A 281 3.34 -1.30 5.66
N SER A 282 2.75 -2.34 5.07
CA SER A 282 3.51 -3.54 4.68
C SER A 282 4.57 -3.23 3.62
N ASN A 283 4.29 -2.33 2.67
CA ASN A 283 5.30 -1.87 1.70
C ASN A 283 6.47 -1.15 2.39
N PHE A 284 6.17 -0.30 3.39
CA PHE A 284 7.20 0.36 4.19
C PHE A 284 8.08 -0.63 4.96
N LEU A 285 7.47 -1.66 5.54
CA LEU A 285 8.20 -2.69 6.27
C LEU A 285 9.16 -3.43 5.35
N GLN A 286 8.67 -3.89 4.19
CA GLN A 286 9.47 -4.53 3.16
C GLN A 286 10.63 -3.67 2.69
N TYR A 287 10.35 -2.41 2.36
CA TYR A 287 11.37 -1.46 1.93
C TYR A 287 12.45 -1.26 2.99
N LYS A 288 12.07 -1.03 4.26
CA LYS A 288 13.03 -0.76 5.34
C LYS A 288 13.86 -1.97 5.72
N LEU A 289 13.26 -3.17 5.78
CA LEU A 289 13.98 -4.38 6.16
C LEU A 289 14.89 -4.90 5.04
N LYS A 290 14.48 -4.76 3.76
CA LYS A 290 15.33 -5.10 2.61
C LYS A 290 16.44 -4.08 2.38
N ALA A 291 16.17 -2.78 2.53
CA ALA A 291 17.19 -1.74 2.39
C ALA A 291 18.20 -1.70 3.56
N GLY A 292 17.88 -2.30 4.70
CA GLY A 292 18.81 -2.46 5.83
C GLY A 292 19.63 -3.76 5.81
N ALA A 293 19.34 -4.67 4.86
CA ALA A 293 20.06 -5.93 4.67
C ALA A 293 21.19 -5.82 3.61
N THR A 294 21.37 -4.64 3.01
CA THR A 294 22.43 -4.29 2.06
C THR A 294 23.45 -3.31 2.66
#